data_AF-A0A3R6V4V0-F1
#
_entry.id   AF-A0A3R6V4V0-F1
#
_cell.length_a   1.000
_cell.length_b   1.000
_cell.length_c   1.000
_cell.angle_alpha   90.00
_cell.angle_beta   90.00
_cell.angle_gamma   90.00
#
_symmetry.space_group_name_H-M   'P 1'
#
loop_
_entity.id
_entity.type
_entity.pdbx_description
1 polymer ?
#
loop_
_entity_poly.entity_id
_entity_poly.type
_entity_poly.pdbx_seq_one_letter_code
_entity_poly.pdbx_strand_id
1 'polypeptide(L)'
;MQEECIVCKAPLIYLKQDEWMECELCHKKELSKTRCQNGHYVCNDCHTKGLDTILSLCIDETSRNPIEIVRKMMDAPFCHMHGPEHHVMVGAALLTAYKNAGGAINLRESVMEMLNRGKAVPGGTCGFWGACGAGISAGMFVSILSGATPLTEESWGLSNQMTSKALEAISRTGGPRCCKRDSYLAILAAVDFVKTHFGIEMECTEVQCTHCAQNNQCIGKRCPFWRFDDSI
;
A
#
# COMPACT_ATOMS: atom_id res chain seq x y z
N MET A 1 -4.56 -13.72 17.39
CA MET A 1 -5.84 -14.06 16.76
C MET A 1 -5.85 -13.39 15.39
N GLN A 2 -6.32 -14.05 14.34
CA GLN A 2 -6.28 -13.50 12.98
C GLN A 2 -7.47 -12.58 12.77
N GLU A 3 -7.20 -11.27 12.77
CA GLU A 3 -8.22 -10.21 12.78
C GLU A 3 -8.48 -9.69 11.36
N GLU A 4 -9.70 -9.83 10.84
CA GLU A 4 -10.07 -9.26 9.53
C GLU A 4 -11.06 -8.09 9.65
N CYS A 5 -12.21 -8.30 10.30
CA CYS A 5 -13.15 -7.21 10.55
C CYS A 5 -12.62 -6.26 11.63
N ILE A 6 -12.61 -4.95 11.36
CA ILE A 6 -12.16 -3.93 12.32
C ILE A 6 -13.01 -3.93 13.62
N VAL A 7 -14.30 -4.24 13.51
CA VAL A 7 -15.27 -4.18 14.61
C VAL A 7 -15.24 -5.44 15.49
N CYS A 8 -15.33 -6.62 14.88
CA CYS A 8 -15.53 -7.88 15.61
C CYS A 8 -14.46 -8.94 15.33
N LYS A 9 -13.43 -8.61 14.55
CA LYS A 9 -12.30 -9.46 14.17
C LYS A 9 -12.64 -10.68 13.31
N ALA A 10 -13.93 -10.98 13.12
CA ALA A 10 -14.39 -12.09 12.30
C ALA A 10 -14.04 -11.93 10.80
N PRO A 11 -13.98 -13.04 10.03
CA PRO A 11 -13.67 -13.03 8.61
C PRO A 11 -14.54 -12.10 7.75
N LEU A 12 -13.95 -11.61 6.67
CA LEU A 12 -14.62 -10.85 5.61
C LEU A 12 -15.11 -11.77 4.48
N ILE A 13 -16.27 -11.45 3.94
CA ILE A 13 -16.85 -12.08 2.75
C ILE A 13 -16.82 -11.10 1.57
N TYR A 14 -16.48 -11.65 0.40
CA TYR A 14 -16.45 -10.92 -0.88
C TYR A 14 -17.64 -11.34 -1.74
N LEU A 15 -18.47 -10.37 -2.06
CA LEU A 15 -19.74 -10.55 -2.75
C LEU A 15 -19.56 -10.43 -4.27
N LYS A 16 -20.43 -11.11 -5.03
CA LYS A 16 -20.45 -10.99 -6.51
C LYS A 16 -21.12 -9.69 -6.97
N GLN A 17 -22.16 -9.26 -6.25
CA GLN A 17 -22.93 -8.04 -6.51
C GLN A 17 -22.74 -7.07 -5.34
N ASP A 18 -22.87 -5.78 -5.63
CA ASP A 18 -22.84 -4.75 -4.60
C ASP A 18 -24.09 -4.83 -3.72
N GLU A 19 -23.90 -4.72 -2.41
CA GLU A 19 -24.97 -4.57 -1.43
C GLU A 19 -24.90 -3.18 -0.79
N TRP A 20 -26.05 -2.61 -0.45
CA TRP A 20 -26.09 -1.39 0.36
C TRP A 20 -25.65 -1.70 1.78
N MET A 21 -24.58 -1.05 2.21
CA MET A 21 -24.03 -1.20 3.55
C MET A 21 -24.04 0.13 4.29
N GLU A 22 -24.19 0.07 5.61
CA GLU A 22 -24.04 1.22 6.50
C GLU A 22 -22.75 1.07 7.29
N CYS A 23 -21.93 2.14 7.32
CA CYS A 23 -20.67 2.12 8.05
C CYS A 23 -20.92 2.14 9.56
N GLU A 24 -20.36 1.18 10.30
CA GLU A 24 -20.47 1.03 11.76
C GLU A 24 -19.88 2.24 12.54
N LEU A 25 -19.02 3.04 11.90
CA LEU A 25 -18.31 4.14 12.56
C LEU A 25 -18.84 5.54 12.23
N CYS A 26 -19.45 5.73 11.05
CA CYS A 26 -19.95 7.05 10.63
C CYS A 26 -21.36 7.04 10.07
N HIS A 27 -22.03 5.88 10.02
CA HIS A 27 -23.41 5.70 9.53
C HIS A 27 -23.65 6.14 8.07
N LYS A 28 -22.59 6.43 7.31
CA LYS A 28 -22.67 6.65 5.86
C LYS A 28 -23.13 5.36 5.19
N LYS A 29 -24.05 5.50 4.23
CA LYS A 29 -24.54 4.40 3.39
C LYS A 29 -23.88 4.45 2.03
N GLU A 30 -23.29 3.33 1.61
CA GLU A 30 -22.69 3.17 0.29
C GLU A 30 -22.77 1.73 -0.20
N LEU A 31 -22.59 1.53 -1.49
CA LEU A 31 -22.50 0.20 -2.09
C LEU A 31 -21.14 -0.43 -1.76
N SER A 32 -21.16 -1.69 -1.35
CA SER A 32 -19.94 -2.46 -1.08
C SER A 32 -20.06 -3.90 -1.57
N LYS A 33 -18.94 -4.42 -2.10
CA LYS A 33 -18.75 -5.86 -2.37
C LYS A 33 -18.06 -6.61 -1.24
N THR A 34 -17.80 -5.96 -0.12
CA THR A 34 -17.10 -6.56 1.02
C THR A 34 -17.84 -6.25 2.30
N ARG A 35 -18.11 -7.27 3.10
CA ARG A 35 -18.64 -7.12 4.46
C ARG A 35 -18.09 -8.19 5.38
N CYS A 36 -18.20 -7.99 6.68
CA CYS A 36 -17.93 -9.05 7.64
C CYS A 36 -19.01 -10.14 7.56
N GLN A 37 -18.67 -11.40 7.88
CA GLN A 37 -19.64 -12.49 7.99
C GLN A 37 -20.77 -12.19 9.00
N ASN A 38 -20.52 -11.33 9.99
CA ASN A 38 -21.50 -10.88 10.99
C ASN A 38 -22.28 -9.62 10.55
N GLY A 39 -22.10 -9.15 9.31
CA GLY A 39 -22.83 -8.00 8.76
C GLY A 39 -22.11 -6.65 8.87
N HIS A 40 -21.09 -6.52 9.71
CA HIS A 40 -20.37 -5.25 9.88
C HIS A 40 -19.72 -4.74 8.59
N TYR A 41 -19.72 -3.41 8.44
CA TYR A 41 -19.05 -2.70 7.36
C TYR A 41 -18.39 -1.42 7.87
N VAL A 42 -17.20 -1.09 7.35
CA VAL A 42 -16.50 0.16 7.64
C VAL A 42 -16.08 0.78 6.31
N CYS A 43 -16.53 2.00 6.04
CA CYS A 43 -16.20 2.70 4.79
C CYS A 43 -14.70 3.06 4.70
N ASN A 44 -14.22 3.31 3.48
CA ASN A 44 -12.82 3.66 3.24
C ASN A 44 -12.39 4.93 4.01
N ASP A 45 -13.28 5.92 4.15
CA ASP A 45 -13.01 7.15 4.89
C ASP A 45 -12.71 6.87 6.37
N CYS A 46 -13.45 5.93 6.98
CA CYS A 46 -13.22 5.54 8.37
C CYS A 46 -12.03 4.59 8.52
N HIS A 47 -11.81 3.70 7.55
CA HIS A 47 -10.65 2.80 7.51
C HIS A 47 -9.34 3.58 7.42
N THR A 48 -9.38 4.78 6.86
CA THR A 48 -8.23 5.68 6.69
C THR A 48 -8.20 6.81 7.72
N LYS A 49 -9.04 6.79 8.77
CA LYS A 49 -8.88 7.69 9.92
C LYS A 49 -7.58 7.34 10.64
N GLY A 50 -6.66 8.31 10.71
CA GLY A 50 -5.33 8.13 11.30
C GLY A 50 -4.16 8.29 10.32
N LEU A 51 -4.43 8.49 9.02
CA LEU A 51 -3.36 8.76 8.04
C LEU A 51 -2.59 10.06 8.30
N ASP A 52 -3.07 10.98 9.14
CA ASP A 52 -2.27 12.13 9.60
C ASP A 52 -1.00 11.67 10.34
N THR A 53 -1.05 10.49 10.97
CA THR A 53 0.11 9.83 11.58
C THR A 53 1.17 9.46 10.54
N ILE A 54 0.77 9.14 9.30
CA ILE A 54 1.73 8.85 8.21
C ILE A 54 2.54 10.10 7.91
N LEU A 55 1.91 11.27 7.82
CA LEU A 55 2.64 12.51 7.57
C LEU A 55 3.67 12.76 8.68
N SER A 56 3.25 12.71 9.95
CA SER A 56 4.18 12.87 11.07
C SER A 56 5.32 11.86 11.04
N LEU A 57 5.02 10.57 10.83
CA LEU A 57 6.03 9.52 10.70
C LEU A 57 7.03 9.82 9.57
N CYS A 58 6.57 10.24 8.39
CA CYS A 58 7.44 10.56 7.27
C CYS A 58 8.34 11.77 7.54
N ILE A 59 7.81 12.80 8.20
CA ILE A 59 8.56 14.04 8.47
C ILE A 59 9.69 13.81 9.48
N ASP A 60 9.47 12.96 10.47
CA ASP A 60 10.45 12.66 11.51
C ASP A 60 11.43 11.51 11.12
N GLU A 61 11.20 10.89 9.95
CA GLU A 61 11.97 9.75 9.48
C GLU A 61 13.26 10.17 8.76
N THR A 62 14.35 9.44 9.05
CA THR A 62 15.69 9.70 8.49
C THR A 62 16.22 8.54 7.64
N SER A 63 15.57 7.37 7.69
CA SER A 63 15.97 6.21 6.89
C SER A 63 15.90 6.50 5.39
N ARG A 64 16.89 5.98 4.67
CA ARG A 64 16.95 5.99 3.20
C ARG A 64 16.34 4.73 2.59
N ASN A 65 15.84 3.83 3.43
CA ASN A 65 15.35 2.52 3.06
C ASN A 65 13.81 2.49 3.12
N PRO A 66 13.11 2.49 1.97
CA PRO A 66 11.65 2.52 1.96
C PRO A 66 11.01 1.27 2.58
N ILE A 67 11.73 0.14 2.66
CA ILE A 67 11.24 -1.06 3.35
C ILE A 67 11.19 -0.85 4.87
N GLU A 68 12.19 -0.21 5.46
CA GLU A 68 12.18 0.12 6.89
C GLU A 68 11.05 1.11 7.22
N ILE A 69 10.91 2.13 6.38
CA ILE A 69 9.90 3.17 6.56
C ILE A 69 8.49 2.59 6.47
N VAL A 70 8.21 1.77 5.45
CA VAL A 70 6.89 1.15 5.32
C VAL A 70 6.62 0.18 6.47
N ARG A 71 7.63 -0.54 6.98
CA ARG A 71 7.47 -1.43 8.15
C ARG A 71 7.06 -0.67 9.40
N LYS A 72 7.69 0.48 9.68
CA LYS A 72 7.27 1.34 10.80
C LYS A 72 5.80 1.76 10.69
N MET A 73 5.33 2.07 9.48
CA MET A 73 3.91 2.35 9.25
C MET A 73 3.03 1.10 9.41
N MET A 74 3.50 -0.05 8.94
CA MET A 74 2.78 -1.33 9.04
C MET A 74 2.63 -1.82 10.49
N ASP A 75 3.58 -1.48 11.36
CA ASP A 75 3.58 -1.82 12.79
C ASP A 75 2.80 -0.80 13.63
N ALA A 76 2.38 0.34 13.04
CA ALA A 76 1.62 1.35 13.74
C ALA A 76 0.16 0.91 13.97
N PRO A 77 -0.50 1.35 15.07
CA PRO A 77 -1.84 0.88 15.44
C PRO A 77 -2.94 1.11 14.41
N PHE A 78 -2.77 2.06 13.49
CA PHE A 78 -3.74 2.34 12.44
C PHE A 78 -3.69 1.31 11.29
N CYS A 79 -2.59 0.57 11.16
CA CYS A 79 -2.37 -0.27 10.00
C CYS A 79 -2.90 -1.70 10.22
N HIS A 80 -3.94 -2.05 9.47
CA HIS A 80 -4.50 -3.40 9.48
C HIS A 80 -3.67 -4.37 8.62
N MET A 81 -3.96 -5.67 8.73
CA MET A 81 -3.31 -6.70 7.89
C MET A 81 -3.62 -6.48 6.39
N HIS A 82 -4.87 -6.16 6.10
CA HIS A 82 -5.35 -5.79 4.77
C HIS A 82 -6.18 -4.50 4.89
N GLY A 83 -6.00 -3.59 3.94
CA GLY A 83 -6.78 -2.35 3.92
C GLY A 83 -6.20 -1.29 2.99
N PRO A 84 -6.99 -0.25 2.65
CA PRO A 84 -6.62 0.80 1.71
C PRO A 84 -5.49 1.72 2.22
N GLU A 85 -5.07 1.63 3.48
CA GLU A 85 -3.91 2.39 3.99
C GLU A 85 -2.65 2.10 3.17
N HIS A 86 -2.52 0.87 2.66
CA HIS A 86 -1.38 0.44 1.84
C HIS A 86 -1.31 1.17 0.48
N HIS A 87 -2.41 1.75 0.03
CA HIS A 87 -2.46 2.56 -1.21
C HIS A 87 -1.78 3.92 -1.01
N VAL A 88 -1.60 4.34 0.24
CA VAL A 88 -0.88 5.55 0.63
C VAL A 88 0.53 5.21 1.11
N MET A 89 0.67 4.25 2.02
CA MET A 89 1.93 3.95 2.71
C MET A 89 3.10 3.65 1.77
N VAL A 90 2.84 2.96 0.64
CA VAL A 90 3.88 2.62 -0.34
C VAL A 90 4.52 3.88 -0.92
N GLY A 91 3.71 4.77 -1.50
CA GLY A 91 4.21 6.02 -2.06
C GLY A 91 4.78 6.96 -0.99
N ALA A 92 4.19 6.99 0.21
CA ALA A 92 4.71 7.81 1.31
C ALA A 92 6.11 7.35 1.77
N ALA A 93 6.32 6.03 1.90
CA ALA A 93 7.62 5.46 2.23
C ALA A 93 8.66 5.73 1.12
N LEU A 94 8.27 5.60 -0.15
CA LEU A 94 9.13 5.89 -1.30
C LEU A 94 9.53 7.37 -1.38
N LEU A 95 8.59 8.31 -1.19
CA LEU A 95 8.87 9.75 -1.15
C LEU A 95 9.87 10.09 -0.04
N THR A 96 9.66 9.51 1.14
CA THR A 96 10.52 9.74 2.31
C THR A 96 11.93 9.21 2.09
N ALA A 97 12.05 7.96 1.64
CA ALA A 97 13.34 7.36 1.29
C ALA A 97 14.06 8.14 0.17
N TYR A 98 13.32 8.56 -0.86
CA TYR A 98 13.85 9.35 -1.97
C TYR A 98 14.44 10.67 -1.48
N LYS A 99 13.71 11.40 -0.63
CA LYS A 99 14.19 12.64 -0.04
C LYS A 99 15.46 12.41 0.78
N ASN A 100 15.44 11.41 1.65
CA ASN A 100 16.55 11.10 2.54
C ASN A 100 17.78 10.59 1.78
N ALA A 101 17.59 10.02 0.59
CA ALA A 101 18.66 9.63 -0.33
C ALA A 101 19.23 10.79 -1.18
N GLY A 102 18.83 12.04 -0.90
CA GLY A 102 19.30 13.23 -1.61
C GLY A 102 18.39 13.70 -2.75
N GLY A 103 17.23 13.07 -2.93
CA GLY A 103 16.24 13.45 -3.92
C GLY A 103 15.62 14.83 -3.66
N ALA A 104 15.46 15.62 -4.73
CA ALA A 104 14.97 16.99 -4.66
C ALA A 104 13.43 17.05 -4.63
N ILE A 105 12.84 16.96 -3.42
CA ILE A 105 11.40 17.21 -3.20
C ILE A 105 11.15 18.04 -1.94
N ASN A 106 9.96 18.66 -1.88
CA ASN A 106 9.34 19.11 -0.65
C ASN A 106 8.56 17.94 -0.03
N LEU A 107 9.16 17.29 0.97
CA LEU A 107 8.62 16.04 1.52
C LEU A 107 7.19 16.21 2.07
N ARG A 108 6.91 17.32 2.78
CA ARG A 108 5.59 17.57 3.36
C ARG A 108 4.52 17.68 2.26
N GLU A 109 4.78 18.48 1.24
CA GLU A 109 3.84 18.67 0.12
C GLU A 109 3.65 17.37 -0.66
N SER A 110 4.74 16.67 -0.98
CA SER A 110 4.68 15.41 -1.72
C SER A 110 3.91 14.32 -0.95
N VAL A 111 4.13 14.18 0.37
CA VAL A 111 3.39 13.19 1.19
C VAL A 111 1.93 13.58 1.33
N MET A 112 1.61 14.87 1.47
CA MET A 112 0.22 15.33 1.45
C MET A 112 -0.49 15.02 0.13
N GLU A 113 0.20 15.20 -0.99
CA GLU A 113 -0.35 14.85 -2.30
C GLU A 113 -0.55 13.34 -2.44
N MET A 114 0.38 12.53 -1.93
CA MET A 114 0.25 11.07 -1.88
C MET A 114 -0.93 10.63 -1.01
N LEU A 115 -1.16 11.30 0.13
CA LEU A 115 -2.33 11.06 0.98
C LEU A 115 -3.62 11.32 0.22
N ASN A 116 -3.72 12.45 -0.50
CA ASN A 116 -4.91 12.80 -1.28
C ASN A 116 -5.18 11.79 -2.40
N ARG A 117 -4.16 11.46 -3.20
CA ARG A 117 -4.30 10.52 -4.33
C ARG A 117 -4.55 9.09 -3.87
N GLY A 118 -3.81 8.62 -2.87
CA GLY A 118 -3.87 7.24 -2.40
C GLY A 118 -5.19 6.90 -1.69
N LYS A 119 -5.75 7.84 -0.91
CA LYS A 119 -7.09 7.69 -0.28
C LYS A 119 -8.20 7.53 -1.32
N ALA A 120 -8.03 8.10 -2.52
CA ALA A 120 -9.01 7.98 -3.59
C ALA A 120 -9.02 6.61 -4.29
N VAL A 121 -8.05 5.73 -3.99
CA VAL A 121 -8.01 4.36 -4.52
C VAL A 121 -8.85 3.44 -3.62
N PRO A 122 -10.00 2.91 -4.09
CA PRO A 122 -10.88 2.11 -3.24
C PRO A 122 -10.24 0.82 -2.75
N GLY A 123 -10.67 0.33 -1.58
CA GLY A 123 -10.35 -1.02 -1.14
C GLY A 123 -10.80 -2.08 -2.16
N GLY A 124 -9.98 -3.12 -2.36
CA GLY A 124 -10.32 -4.26 -3.22
C GLY A 124 -10.04 -4.09 -4.71
N THR A 125 -9.50 -2.96 -5.17
CA THR A 125 -9.07 -2.74 -6.57
C THR A 125 -8.16 -3.85 -7.10
N CYS A 126 -7.30 -4.42 -6.25
CA CYS A 126 -6.44 -5.56 -6.59
C CYS A 126 -7.19 -6.79 -7.12
N GLY A 127 -8.41 -7.04 -6.65
CA GLY A 127 -9.23 -8.18 -7.05
C GLY A 127 -10.39 -7.81 -7.98
N PHE A 128 -10.96 -6.61 -7.82
CA PHE A 128 -12.14 -6.19 -8.59
C PHE A 128 -11.80 -5.42 -9.86
N TRP A 129 -10.67 -4.69 -9.91
CA TRP A 129 -10.27 -3.87 -11.05
C TRP A 129 -9.05 -4.46 -11.79
N GLY A 130 -8.36 -5.43 -11.18
CA GLY A 130 -7.14 -6.02 -11.73
C GLY A 130 -5.88 -5.17 -11.52
N ALA A 131 -5.97 -4.09 -10.74
CA ALA A 131 -4.85 -3.19 -10.45
C ALA A 131 -4.68 -3.05 -8.94
N CYS A 132 -3.59 -3.61 -8.40
CA CYS A 132 -3.31 -3.53 -6.97
C CYS A 132 -3.00 -2.09 -6.54
N GLY A 133 -3.65 -1.62 -5.49
CA GLY A 133 -3.45 -0.26 -4.98
C GLY A 133 -2.02 0.04 -4.53
N ALA A 134 -1.24 -0.97 -4.11
CA ALA A 134 0.20 -0.79 -3.86
C ALA A 134 1.00 -0.47 -5.14
N GLY A 135 0.65 -1.12 -6.26
CA GLY A 135 1.26 -0.82 -7.57
C GLY A 135 0.84 0.54 -8.11
N ILE A 136 -0.43 0.90 -7.95
CA ILE A 136 -0.92 2.26 -8.27
C ILE A 136 -0.20 3.32 -7.43
N SER A 137 0.02 3.05 -6.14
CA SER A 137 0.75 3.93 -5.22
C SER A 137 2.19 4.20 -5.69
N ALA A 138 2.90 3.18 -6.19
CA ALA A 138 4.23 3.35 -6.78
C ALA A 138 4.20 4.26 -8.03
N GLY A 139 3.17 4.12 -8.87
CA GLY A 139 2.94 5.03 -9.99
C GLY A 139 2.65 6.48 -9.57
N MET A 140 1.81 6.66 -8.54
CA MET A 140 1.52 7.96 -7.95
C MET A 140 2.78 8.62 -7.40
N PHE A 141 3.65 7.85 -6.76
CA PHE A 141 4.95 8.31 -6.30
C PHE A 141 5.79 8.90 -7.46
N VAL A 142 5.97 8.17 -8.56
CA VAL A 142 6.71 8.69 -9.73
C VAL A 142 6.02 9.91 -10.34
N SER A 143 4.68 9.89 -10.43
CA SER A 143 3.91 11.04 -10.90
C SER A 143 4.13 12.30 -10.06
N ILE A 144 4.20 12.16 -8.73
CA ILE A 144 4.50 13.26 -7.82
C ILE A 144 5.94 13.74 -8.02
N LEU A 145 6.92 12.82 -8.12
CA LEU A 145 8.32 13.19 -8.34
C LEU A 145 8.53 14.00 -9.62
N SER A 146 7.89 13.58 -10.71
CA SER A 146 8.08 14.18 -12.03
C SER A 146 7.08 15.30 -12.37
N GLY A 147 6.22 15.68 -11.43
CA GLY A 147 5.15 16.66 -11.67
C GLY A 147 4.21 16.28 -12.82
N ALA A 148 3.95 14.98 -13.00
CA ALA A 148 3.18 14.49 -14.15
C ALA A 148 1.72 14.95 -14.07
N THR A 149 1.17 15.31 -15.22
CA THR A 149 -0.26 15.60 -15.41
C THR A 149 -0.77 14.78 -16.60
N PRO A 150 -2.09 14.76 -16.86
CA PRO A 150 -2.62 14.13 -18.08
C PRO A 150 -2.09 14.74 -19.40
N LEU A 151 -1.45 15.91 -19.35
CA LEU A 151 -0.97 16.64 -20.53
C LEU A 151 0.56 16.65 -20.67
N THR A 152 1.30 16.17 -19.67
CA THR A 152 2.76 16.05 -19.78
C THR A 152 3.11 14.86 -20.64
N GLU A 153 4.11 14.99 -21.52
CA GLU A 153 4.47 13.92 -22.46
C GLU A 153 5.23 12.79 -21.77
N GLU A 154 6.50 13.05 -21.40
CA GLU A 154 7.41 12.02 -20.88
C GLU A 154 7.00 11.53 -19.48
N SER A 155 6.71 12.45 -18.56
CA SER A 155 6.44 12.10 -17.16
C SER A 155 5.11 11.36 -16.97
N TRP A 156 4.14 11.56 -17.87
CA TRP A 156 2.91 10.76 -17.90
C TRP A 156 3.21 9.31 -18.26
N GLY A 157 4.00 9.09 -19.31
CA GLY A 157 4.43 7.76 -19.73
C GLY A 157 5.25 7.06 -18.63
N LEU A 158 6.16 7.80 -18.01
CA LEU A 158 7.03 7.30 -16.94
C LEU A 158 6.23 6.82 -15.71
N SER A 159 5.20 7.57 -15.32
CA SER A 159 4.30 7.21 -14.21
C SER A 159 3.52 5.91 -14.49
N ASN A 160 3.06 5.75 -15.73
CA ASN A 160 2.39 4.52 -16.17
C ASN A 160 3.35 3.33 -16.22
N GLN A 161 4.58 3.53 -16.68
CA GLN A 161 5.62 2.50 -16.67
C GLN A 161 5.94 2.02 -15.26
N MET A 162 6.06 2.94 -14.30
CA MET A 162 6.25 2.56 -12.89
C MET A 162 5.07 1.72 -12.37
N THR A 163 3.83 2.16 -12.64
CA THR A 163 2.64 1.39 -12.28
C THR A 163 2.69 -0.01 -12.89
N SER A 164 3.01 -0.12 -14.18
CA SER A 164 3.12 -1.38 -14.92
C SER A 164 4.17 -2.31 -14.30
N LYS A 165 5.39 -1.82 -14.04
CA LYS A 165 6.48 -2.61 -13.46
C LYS A 165 6.13 -3.13 -12.06
N ALA A 166 5.48 -2.30 -11.23
CA ALA A 166 5.02 -2.73 -9.92
C ALA A 166 3.92 -3.80 -10.01
N LEU A 167 2.95 -3.61 -10.91
CA LEU A 167 1.87 -4.58 -11.14
C LEU A 167 2.40 -5.89 -11.72
N GLU A 168 3.41 -5.86 -12.59
CA GLU A 168 4.08 -7.05 -13.10
C GLU A 168 4.77 -7.83 -11.97
N ALA A 169 5.50 -7.14 -11.08
CA ALA A 169 6.13 -7.79 -9.94
C ALA A 169 5.09 -8.46 -9.01
N ILE A 170 3.97 -7.79 -8.76
CA ILE A 170 2.87 -8.30 -7.95
C ILE A 170 2.20 -9.51 -8.63
N SER A 171 1.90 -9.42 -9.93
CA SER A 171 1.13 -10.44 -10.66
C SER A 171 1.86 -11.78 -10.72
N ARG A 172 3.20 -11.78 -10.78
CA ARG A 172 4.03 -12.99 -10.81
C ARG A 172 3.89 -13.86 -9.55
N THR A 173 3.58 -13.28 -8.39
CA THR A 173 3.34 -14.07 -7.17
C THR A 173 1.93 -14.66 -7.10
N GLY A 174 0.97 -14.00 -7.75
CA GLY A 174 -0.43 -14.40 -7.75
C GLY A 174 -1.16 -14.22 -6.41
N GLY A 175 -2.37 -14.76 -6.36
CA GLY A 175 -3.27 -14.65 -5.20
C GLY A 175 -3.19 -15.81 -4.19
N PRO A 176 -3.99 -15.75 -3.11
CA PRO A 176 -4.83 -14.62 -2.69
C PRO A 176 -4.01 -13.36 -2.32
N ARG A 177 -4.69 -12.21 -2.26
CA ARG A 177 -4.06 -10.90 -1.99
C ARG A 177 -3.29 -10.90 -0.67
N CYS A 178 -2.26 -10.07 -0.58
CA CYS A 178 -1.59 -9.78 0.68
C CYS A 178 -1.03 -8.37 0.62
N CYS A 179 -1.69 -7.42 1.30
CA CYS A 179 -1.31 -6.00 1.23
C CYS A 179 0.15 -5.76 1.64
N LYS A 180 0.66 -6.50 2.63
CA LYS A 180 2.07 -6.41 3.08
C LYS A 180 3.05 -6.88 1.99
N ARG A 181 2.82 -8.05 1.40
CA ARG A 181 3.65 -8.60 0.31
C ARG A 181 3.63 -7.68 -0.91
N ASP A 182 2.44 -7.26 -1.31
CA ASP A 182 2.27 -6.50 -2.54
C ASP A 182 2.87 -5.09 -2.39
N SER A 183 2.87 -4.51 -1.17
CA SER A 183 3.64 -3.30 -0.84
C SER A 183 5.15 -3.50 -1.00
N TYR A 184 5.72 -4.58 -0.48
CA TYR A 184 7.15 -4.85 -0.64
C TYR A 184 7.54 -5.02 -2.11
N LEU A 185 6.78 -5.79 -2.89
CA LEU A 185 7.05 -5.97 -4.33
C LEU A 185 7.00 -4.65 -5.09
N ALA A 186 6.01 -3.79 -4.80
CA ALA A 186 5.90 -2.47 -5.41
C ALA A 186 7.09 -1.57 -5.04
N ILE A 187 7.51 -1.58 -3.77
CA ILE A 187 8.67 -0.79 -3.30
C ILE A 187 9.96 -1.25 -3.97
N LEU A 188 10.23 -2.56 -3.99
CA LEU A 188 11.43 -3.11 -4.64
C LEU A 188 11.48 -2.73 -6.12
N ALA A 189 10.35 -2.86 -6.82
CA ALA A 189 10.26 -2.45 -8.22
C ALA A 189 10.55 -0.96 -8.41
N ALA A 190 10.09 -0.11 -7.48
CA ALA A 190 10.26 1.34 -7.53
C ALA A 190 11.67 1.79 -7.16
N VAL A 191 12.37 1.11 -6.23
CA VAL A 191 13.78 1.40 -5.92
C VAL A 191 14.64 1.25 -7.17
N ASP A 192 14.51 0.13 -7.89
CA ASP A 192 15.24 -0.09 -9.15
C ASP A 192 14.88 0.99 -10.19
N PHE A 193 13.60 1.30 -10.31
CA PHE A 193 13.10 2.28 -11.29
C PHE A 193 13.65 3.68 -11.04
N VAL A 194 13.67 4.11 -9.77
CA VAL A 194 14.22 5.41 -9.37
C VAL A 194 15.71 5.48 -9.65
N LYS A 195 16.46 4.41 -9.36
CA LYS A 195 17.89 4.36 -9.67
C LYS A 195 18.13 4.56 -11.17
N THR A 196 17.36 3.89 -12.02
CA THR A 196 17.49 3.99 -13.48
C THR A 196 17.06 5.34 -14.05
N HIS A 197 15.91 5.88 -13.63
CA HIS A 197 15.29 7.04 -14.27
C HIS A 197 15.57 8.38 -13.59
N PHE A 198 15.91 8.38 -12.31
CA PHE A 198 16.13 9.60 -11.52
C PHE A 198 17.54 9.68 -10.94
N GLY A 199 18.36 8.64 -11.06
CA GLY A 199 19.75 8.62 -10.59
C GLY A 199 19.89 8.68 -9.06
N ILE A 200 18.80 8.47 -8.31
CA ILE A 200 18.82 8.46 -6.84
C ILE A 200 18.90 7.02 -6.35
N GLU A 201 19.90 6.74 -5.50
CA GLU A 201 20.09 5.43 -4.88
C GLU A 201 19.51 5.41 -3.46
N MET A 202 18.31 4.85 -3.35
CA MET A 202 17.70 4.50 -2.07
C MET A 202 18.29 3.18 -1.55
N GLU A 203 18.37 3.04 -0.23
CA GLU A 203 18.83 1.80 0.39
C GLU A 203 17.77 0.71 0.24
N CYS A 204 18.20 -0.55 0.17
CA CYS A 204 17.30 -1.68 0.03
C CYS A 204 17.85 -2.89 0.79
N THR A 205 17.26 -3.17 1.95
CA THR A 205 17.57 -4.37 2.73
C THR A 205 16.75 -5.56 2.24
N GLU A 206 17.29 -6.75 2.44
CA GLU A 206 16.55 -7.99 2.23
C GLU A 206 15.21 -8.00 3.00
N VAL A 207 14.14 -8.36 2.31
CA VAL A 207 12.79 -8.33 2.86
C VAL A 207 12.42 -9.70 3.41
N GLN A 208 12.28 -9.78 4.74
CA GLN A 208 11.69 -10.91 5.45
C GLN A 208 10.35 -10.49 6.05
N CYS A 209 9.31 -11.31 5.86
CA CYS A 209 7.97 -11.02 6.35
C CYS A 209 7.79 -11.50 7.79
N THR A 210 7.36 -10.58 8.67
CA THR A 210 7.02 -10.86 10.08
C THR A 210 5.51 -11.02 10.31
N HIS A 211 4.69 -10.83 9.28
CA HIS A 211 3.23 -10.76 9.38
C HIS A 211 2.53 -12.07 8.95
N CYS A 212 3.29 -13.14 8.69
CA CYS A 212 2.75 -14.39 8.14
C CYS A 212 1.66 -15.02 9.04
N ALA A 213 1.88 -15.04 10.35
CA ALA A 213 0.95 -15.61 11.33
C ALA A 213 -0.37 -14.83 11.47
N GLN A 214 -0.39 -13.56 11.08
CA GLN A 214 -1.56 -12.67 11.19
C GLN A 214 -2.49 -12.78 9.97
N ASN A 215 -2.05 -13.42 8.88
CA ASN A 215 -2.77 -13.48 7.63
C ASN A 215 -3.38 -14.87 7.37
N ASN A 216 -4.70 -14.99 7.48
CA ASN A 216 -5.46 -16.18 7.13
C ASN A 216 -5.20 -16.69 5.71
N GLN A 217 -4.92 -15.78 4.79
CA GLN A 217 -4.69 -16.08 3.37
C GLN A 217 -3.19 -16.13 3.03
N CYS A 218 -2.32 -16.30 4.03
CA CYS A 218 -0.88 -16.41 3.76
C CYS A 218 -0.57 -17.59 2.85
N ILE A 219 0.24 -17.37 1.83
CA ILE A 219 0.58 -18.40 0.83
C ILE A 219 1.83 -19.22 1.20
N GLY A 220 2.35 -19.06 2.41
CA GLY A 220 3.46 -19.85 2.92
C GLY A 220 4.72 -19.71 2.07
N LYS A 221 5.41 -20.83 1.86
CA LYS A 221 6.64 -21.00 1.05
C LYS A 221 6.53 -20.48 -0.40
N ARG A 222 5.32 -20.21 -0.91
CA ARG A 222 5.14 -19.56 -2.23
C ARG A 222 5.38 -18.06 -2.20
N CYS A 223 5.40 -17.43 -1.02
CA CYS A 223 5.68 -16.01 -0.88
C CYS A 223 7.19 -15.76 -1.01
N PRO A 224 7.65 -14.79 -1.82
CA PRO A 224 9.08 -14.47 -1.93
C PRO A 224 9.70 -13.95 -0.63
N PHE A 225 8.87 -13.52 0.33
CA PHE A 225 9.28 -13.02 1.64
C PHE A 225 9.00 -14.02 2.76
N TRP A 226 8.71 -15.28 2.42
CA TRP A 226 8.48 -16.32 3.41
C TRP A 226 9.75 -16.57 4.21
N ARG A 227 9.60 -16.62 5.53
CA ARG A 227 10.57 -17.20 6.42
C ARG A 227 9.84 -18.07 7.43
N PHE A 228 10.23 -19.34 7.49
CA PHE A 228 10.12 -20.14 8.70
C PHE A 228 11.47 -20.83 8.85
N ASP A 229 12.09 -20.59 10.00
CA ASP A 229 13.11 -21.47 10.55
C ASP A 229 12.35 -22.73 10.99
N ASP A 230 12.68 -23.91 10.47
CA ASP A 230 11.99 -25.18 10.78
C ASP A 230 12.32 -25.66 12.23
N SER A 231 12.68 -24.76 13.15
CA SER A 231 13.28 -25.04 14.47
C SER A 231 12.49 -24.57 15.69
N ILE A 232 11.22 -24.17 15.55
CA ILE A 232 10.30 -23.93 16.68
C ILE A 232 9.08 -24.83 16.58
#